data_AF-A0A8B6H2D2-F1
#
_entry.id   AF-A0A8B6H2D2-F1
#
_cell.length_a   1.000
_cell.length_b   1.000
_cell.length_c   1.000
_cell.angle_alpha   90.00
_cell.angle_beta   90.00
_cell.angle_gamma   90.00
#
_symmetry.space_group_name_H-M   'P 1'
#
loop_
_entity.id
_entity.type
_entity.pdbx_description
1 polymer ?
#
loop_
_entity_poly.entity_id
_entity_poly.type
_entity_poly.pdbx_seq_one_letter_code
_entity_poly.pdbx_strand_id
1 'polypeptide(L)'
;MDCYRLTGFSVFSVDNTNIIFSYDTSHKGVCHETFYLEIQDLENENFKVMRHSFPGFIPVLDLEETLLKVDPRQFLLKLNDYLFAFITRREEAKIVQ
;
A
#
# COMPACT_ATOMS: atom_id res chain seq x y z
N MET A 1 13.22 14.50 11.78
CA MET A 1 12.00 14.16 12.55
C MET A 1 10.85 14.34 11.58
N ASP A 2 10.67 13.32 10.74
CA ASP A 2 9.88 13.42 9.51
C ASP A 2 8.41 13.16 9.83
N CYS A 3 7.67 14.26 9.99
CA CYS A 3 6.27 14.31 10.41
C CYS A 3 5.27 13.76 9.36
N TYR A 4 5.75 13.15 8.28
CA TYR A 4 4.92 12.64 7.17
C TYR A 4 4.50 11.17 7.33
N ARG A 5 4.88 10.49 8.42
CA ARG A 5 4.65 9.05 8.63
C ARG A 5 3.29 8.68 9.25
N LEU A 6 2.39 9.65 9.44
CA LEU A 6 1.10 9.45 10.10
C LEU A 6 -0.05 9.12 9.14
N THR A 7 0.15 9.18 7.82
CA THR A 7 -0.86 8.84 6.80
C THR A 7 -0.83 7.37 6.37
N GLY A 8 0.13 6.59 6.86
CA GLY A 8 0.24 5.14 6.60
C GLY A 8 0.97 4.76 5.31
N PHE A 9 1.23 5.71 4.40
CA PHE A 9 2.13 5.47 3.26
C PHE A 9 2.88 6.73 2.80
N SER A 10 4.04 6.53 2.17
CA SER A 10 4.91 7.56 1.56
C SER A 10 5.12 7.26 0.08
N VAL A 11 5.40 8.29 -0.72
CA VAL A 11 5.63 8.19 -2.17
C VAL A 11 7.09 8.51 -2.48
N PHE A 12 7.76 7.59 -3.17
CA PHE A 12 9.10 7.73 -3.71
C PHE A 12 9.03 7.64 -5.23
N SER A 13 9.37 8.72 -5.92
CA SER A 13 9.58 8.65 -7.37
C SER A 13 10.99 8.16 -7.64
N VAL A 14 11.14 7.07 -8.41
CA VAL A 14 12.45 6.51 -8.76
C VAL A 14 12.89 7.01 -10.14
N ASP A 15 11.95 7.12 -11.09
CA ASP A 15 12.17 7.60 -12.45
C ASP A 15 10.95 8.40 -12.94
N ASN A 16 11.03 9.01 -14.14
CA ASN A 16 9.90 9.77 -14.72
C ASN A 16 8.61 8.96 -14.93
N THR A 17 8.68 7.62 -14.96
CA THR A 17 7.52 6.73 -15.20
C THR A 17 7.26 5.75 -14.06
N ASN A 18 8.16 5.60 -13.08
CA ASN A 18 8.05 4.61 -12.02
C ASN A 18 7.84 5.30 -10.66
N ILE A 19 6.74 4.94 -10.00
CA ILE A 19 6.33 5.47 -8.70
C ILE A 19 6.31 4.33 -7.69
N ILE A 20 7.06 4.46 -6.60
CA ILE A 20 7.07 3.50 -5.49
C ILE A 20 6.32 4.08 -4.30
N PHE A 21 5.36 3.33 -3.80
CA PHE A 21 4.66 3.61 -2.55
C PHE A 21 5.21 2.71 -1.45
N SER A 22 5.52 3.28 -0.29
CA SER A 22 5.85 2.53 0.92
C SER A 22 4.70 2.65 1.90
N TYR A 23 4.14 1.54 2.36
CA TYR A 23 3.10 1.49 3.38
C TYR A 23 3.72 1.12 4.71
N ASP A 24 3.89 2.12 5.58
CA ASP A 24 4.40 1.94 6.93
C ASP A 24 3.25 1.50 7.84
N THR A 25 3.25 0.23 8.27
CA THR A 25 2.26 -0.24 9.23
C THR A 25 2.71 0.03 10.66
N SER A 26 1.83 0.63 11.45
CA SER A 26 2.05 0.82 12.88
C SER A 26 0.84 0.38 13.69
N HIS A 27 1.09 -0.23 14.85
CA HIS A 27 0.05 -0.58 15.81
C HIS A 27 0.49 -0.16 17.21
N LYS A 28 -0.38 0.55 17.94
CA LYS A 28 -0.09 1.09 19.29
C LYS A 28 1.26 1.83 19.41
N GLY A 29 1.65 2.55 18.36
CA GLY A 29 2.90 3.34 18.34
C GLY A 29 4.17 2.55 18.00
N VAL A 30 4.07 1.27 17.66
CA VAL A 30 5.20 0.45 17.19
C VAL A 30 5.08 0.26 15.68
N CYS A 31 6.11 0.67 14.92
CA CYS A 31 6.22 0.33 13.50
C CYS A 31 6.57 -1.15 13.36
N HIS A 32 5.81 -1.89 12.55
CA HIS A 32 6.01 -3.32 12.35
C HIS A 32 6.77 -3.62 11.08
N GLU A 33 6.10 -3.46 9.95
CA GLU A 33 6.59 -3.86 8.63
C GLU A 33 6.21 -2.79 7.62
N THR A 34 7.11 -2.56 6.67
CA THR A 34 6.87 -1.67 5.55
C THR A 34 6.59 -2.52 4.32
N PHE A 35 5.44 -2.28 3.69
CA PHE A 35 5.10 -2.90 2.41
C PHE A 35 5.43 -1.94 1.27
N TYR A 36 5.83 -2.49 0.12
CA TYR A 36 6.19 -1.71 -1.06
C TYR A 36 5.24 -2.04 -2.19
N LEU A 37 4.94 -1.02 -2.98
CA LEU A 37 4.14 -1.10 -4.18
C LEU A 37 4.80 -0.25 -5.26
N GLU A 38 5.15 -0.86 -6.37
CA GLU A 38 5.73 -0.21 -7.52
C GLU A 38 4.68 -0.12 -8.62
N ILE A 39 4.38 1.09 -9.05
CA ILE A 39 3.44 1.42 -10.12
C ILE A 39 4.21 2.10 -11.25
N GLN A 40 3.92 1.71 -12.48
CA GLN A 40 4.44 2.35 -13.68
C GLN A 40 3.33 3.09 -14.43
N ASP A 41 3.60 4.31 -14.86
CA ASP A 41 2.77 5.07 -15.78
C ASP A 41 3.09 4.63 -17.23
N LEU A 42 2.12 4.00 -17.90
CA LEU A 42 2.21 3.48 -19.26
C LEU A 42 1.60 4.46 -20.27
N GLU A 43 1.94 5.74 -20.20
CA GLU A 43 1.41 6.83 -21.04
C GLU A 43 -0.13 6.98 -20.97
N ASN A 44 -0.64 8.21 -21.19
CA ASN A 44 -2.08 8.51 -21.11
C ASN A 44 -2.72 8.14 -19.76
N GLU A 45 -2.01 8.34 -18.64
CA GLU A 45 -2.50 8.09 -17.28
C GLU A 45 -2.89 6.61 -17.03
N ASN A 46 -2.31 5.69 -17.80
CA ASN A 46 -2.54 4.27 -17.66
C ASN A 46 -1.55 3.65 -16.68
N PHE A 47 -1.91 3.62 -15.40
CA PHE A 47 -1.08 3.06 -14.35
C PHE A 47 -1.16 1.54 -14.30
N LYS A 48 0.00 0.89 -14.10
CA LYS A 48 0.13 -0.57 -13.96
C LYS A 48 0.95 -0.94 -12.73
N VAL A 49 0.54 -1.98 -12.01
CA VAL A 49 1.34 -2.54 -10.90
C VAL A 49 2.48 -3.37 -11.50
N MET A 50 3.71 -3.01 -11.14
CA MET A 50 4.91 -3.73 -11.56
C MET A 50 5.29 -4.80 -10.54
N ARG A 51 5.34 -4.41 -9.26
CA ARG A 51 5.76 -5.28 -8.15
C ARG A 51 5.08 -4.83 -6.86
N HIS A 52 4.83 -5.77 -5.95
CA HIS A 52 4.40 -5.46 -4.60
C HIS A 52 4.92 -6.49 -3.59
N SER A 53 5.03 -6.08 -2.33
CA SER A 53 5.37 -6.98 -1.21
C SER A 53 4.18 -7.36 -0.32
N PHE A 54 2.96 -6.97 -0.72
CA PHE A 54 1.74 -7.27 0.03
C PHE A 54 1.51 -8.78 0.22
N PRO A 55 0.88 -9.20 1.34
CA PRO A 55 0.51 -10.59 1.55
C PRO A 55 -0.43 -11.11 0.45
N GLY A 56 -0.30 -12.39 0.11
CA GLY A 56 -1.02 -12.99 -1.03
C GLY A 56 -2.55 -13.05 -0.93
N PHE A 57 -3.13 -12.74 0.25
CA PHE A 57 -4.58 -12.60 0.40
C PHE A 57 -5.10 -11.20 0.02
N ILE A 58 -4.22 -10.20 -0.16
CA ILE A 58 -4.60 -8.87 -0.63
C ILE A 58 -4.76 -8.93 -2.15
N PRO A 59 -5.95 -8.62 -2.70
CA PRO A 59 -6.25 -8.81 -4.12
C PRO A 59 -5.71 -7.64 -4.98
N VAL A 60 -4.39 -7.46 -5.00
CA VAL A 60 -3.75 -6.29 -5.63
C VAL A 60 -4.07 -6.18 -7.12
N LEU A 61 -4.02 -7.29 -7.85
CA LEU A 61 -4.26 -7.33 -9.30
C LEU A 61 -5.74 -7.07 -9.63
N ASP A 62 -6.67 -7.59 -8.84
CA ASP A 62 -8.11 -7.32 -9.04
C ASP A 62 -8.42 -5.84 -8.76
N LEU A 63 -7.78 -5.26 -7.74
CA LEU A 63 -7.90 -3.83 -7.43
C LEU A 63 -7.24 -2.95 -8.50
N GLU A 64 -6.17 -3.43 -9.14
CA GLU A 64 -5.54 -2.74 -10.26
C GLU A 64 -6.52 -2.61 -11.44
N GLU A 65 -7.17 -3.71 -11.82
CA GLU A 65 -8.11 -3.70 -12.95
C GLU A 65 -9.35 -2.84 -12.69
N THR A 66 -9.82 -2.80 -11.44
CA THR A 66 -11.09 -2.16 -11.06
C THR A 66 -10.94 -0.72 -10.59
N LEU A 67 -9.86 -0.39 -9.87
CA LEU A 67 -9.67 0.92 -9.24
C LEU A 67 -8.48 1.68 -9.79
N LEU A 68 -7.33 1.06 -10.04
CA LEU A 68 -6.11 1.81 -10.41
C LEU A 68 -6.29 2.60 -11.72
N LYS A 69 -7.03 2.05 -12.68
CA LYS A 69 -7.33 2.70 -13.97
C LYS A 69 -8.39 3.80 -13.89
N VAL A 70 -9.22 3.80 -12.85
CA VAL A 70 -10.37 4.71 -12.72
C VAL A 70 -10.07 5.82 -11.71
N ASP A 71 -9.56 5.44 -10.55
CA ASP A 71 -9.20 6.32 -9.45
C ASP A 71 -7.99 5.72 -8.69
N PRO A 72 -6.76 6.11 -9.07
CA PRO A 72 -5.54 5.67 -8.40
C PRO A 72 -5.54 5.98 -6.89
N ARG A 73 -6.24 7.04 -6.45
CA ARG A 73 -6.29 7.39 -5.03
C ARG A 73 -7.13 6.38 -4.27
N GLN A 74 -8.28 6.00 -4.80
CA GLN A 74 -9.10 4.95 -4.18
C GLN A 74 -8.40 3.60 -4.15
N PHE A 75 -7.63 3.26 -5.19
CA PHE A 75 -6.79 2.07 -5.18
C PHE A 75 -5.82 2.08 -3.98
N LEU A 76 -5.07 3.17 -3.80
CA LEU A 76 -4.11 3.30 -2.69
C LEU A 76 -4.80 3.25 -1.31
N LEU A 77 -5.95 3.91 -1.16
CA LEU A 77 -6.75 3.89 0.07
C LEU A 77 -7.26 2.47 0.38
N LYS A 78 -7.74 1.74 -0.64
CA LYS A 78 -8.27 0.40 -0.45
C LYS A 78 -7.19 -0.59 -0.03
N LEU A 79 -5.99 -0.48 -0.59
CA LEU A 79 -4.82 -1.25 -0.13
C LEU A 79 -4.47 -0.94 1.33
N ASN A 80 -4.54 0.34 1.72
CA ASN A 80 -4.31 0.73 3.11
C ASN A 80 -5.34 0.11 4.06
N ASP A 81 -6.63 0.07 3.68
CA ASP A 81 -7.68 -0.58 4.47
C ASP A 81 -7.41 -2.08 4.68
N TYR A 82 -7.00 -2.78 3.62
CA TYR A 82 -6.65 -4.21 3.71
C TYR A 82 -5.47 -4.43 4.67
N LEU A 83 -4.43 -3.62 4.57
CA LEU A 83 -3.28 -3.68 5.46
C LEU A 83 -3.67 -3.40 6.90
N PHE A 84 -4.44 -2.33 7.14
CA PHE A 84 -4.89 -1.98 8.48
C PHE A 84 -5.74 -3.10 9.11
N ALA A 85 -6.65 -3.68 8.34
CA ALA A 85 -7.48 -4.80 8.79
C ALA A 85 -6.66 -6.07 9.09
N PHE A 86 -5.61 -6.34 8.31
CA PHE A 86 -4.68 -7.44 8.55
C PHE A 86 -3.88 -7.23 9.83
N ILE A 87 -3.24 -6.07 9.98
CA ILE A 87 -2.41 -5.75 11.15
C ILE A 87 -3.26 -5.81 12.42
N THR A 88 -4.45 -5.20 12.41
CA THR A 88 -5.38 -5.23 13.55
C THR A 88 -5.70 -6.66 13.97
N ARG A 89 -6.09 -7.52 13.03
CA ARG A 89 -6.41 -8.92 13.32
C ARG A 89 -5.19 -9.72 13.82
N ARG A 90 -4.00 -9.46 13.26
CA ARG A 90 -2.77 -10.11 13.68
C ARG A 90 -2.42 -9.76 15.13
N GLU A 91 -2.55 -8.49 15.49
CA GLU A 91 -2.28 -8.03 16.86
C GLU A 91 -3.34 -8.53 17.85
N GLU A 92 -4.63 -8.57 17.45
CA GLU A 92 -5.68 -9.22 18.25
C GLU A 92 -5.38 -10.70 18.51
N ALA A 93 -4.96 -11.44 17.48
CA ALA A 93 -4.59 -12.85 17.62
C ALA A 93 -3.40 -13.06 18.59
N LYS A 94 -2.44 -12.13 18.65
CA LYS A 94 -1.33 -12.18 19.61
C LYS A 94 -1.76 -11.94 21.06
N ILE A 95 -2.83 -11.16 21.29
CA ILE A 95 -3.34 -10.86 22.64
C ILE A 95 -4.08 -12.07 23.24
N VAL A 96 -4.61 -12.95 22.39
CA VAL A 96 -5.43 -14.11 22.79
C VAL A 96 -4.61 -15.40 22.91
N GLN A 97 -3.32 -15.39 22.58
CA GLN A 97 -2.37 -16.50 22.77
C GLN A 97 -1.65 -16.41 24.12
#